data_AF-A0A1T5LUP5-F1
#
_entry.id   AF-A0A1T5LUP5-F1
#
_cell.length_a   1.000
_cell.length_b   1.000
_cell.length_c   1.000
_cell.angle_alpha   90.00
_cell.angle_beta   90.00
_cell.angle_gamma   90.00
#
_symmetry.space_group_name_H-M   'P 1'
#
loop_
_entity.id
_entity.type
_entity.pdbx_description
1 polymer ?
#
loop_
_entity_poly.entity_id
_entity_poly.type
_entity_poly.pdbx_seq_one_letter_code
_entity_poly.pdbx_strand_id
1 'polypeptide(L)'
;MVVLAVLLAGSLGVGTYLWLTTTRWQEHSAAWESEARGYADRVASLDAELDATDAELVAAREQLATATARISDLANEKAQLGDENVASQQYLDYQRRVSEAAGVVTTALGDCVDAQSQLITYLGDRGSYDADDVERFASDVETLCRQASKANDQLQKELEQ
;
A
#
# COMPACT_ATOMS: atom_id res chain seq x y z
N MET A 1 48.27 91.09 -37.27
CA MET A 1 48.37 89.88 -38.12
C MET A 1 48.83 88.67 -37.31
N VAL A 2 50.04 88.65 -36.74
CA VAL A 2 50.60 87.48 -36.03
C VAL A 2 49.78 87.03 -34.81
N VAL A 3 49.38 87.95 -33.92
CA VAL A 3 48.58 87.62 -32.72
C VAL A 3 47.24 86.98 -33.09
N LEU A 4 46.59 87.48 -34.14
CA LEU A 4 45.29 87.00 -34.60
C LEU A 4 45.41 85.62 -35.24
N ALA A 5 46.49 85.36 -35.98
CA ALA A 5 46.80 84.03 -36.52
C ALA A 5 47.08 82.99 -35.42
N VAL A 6 47.80 83.37 -34.36
CA VAL A 6 48.09 82.49 -33.21
C VAL A 6 46.80 82.17 -32.45
N LEU A 7 45.95 83.16 -32.19
CA LEU A 7 44.66 82.94 -31.53
C LEU A 7 43.75 82.01 -32.36
N LEU A 8 43.73 82.20 -33.68
CA LEU A 8 42.92 81.39 -34.58
C LEU A 8 43.42 79.93 -34.62
N ALA A 9 44.74 79.73 -34.72
CA ALA A 9 45.35 78.40 -34.62
C ALA A 9 45.08 77.73 -33.27
N GLY A 10 45.18 78.48 -32.16
CA GLY A 10 44.86 77.98 -30.82
C GLY A 10 43.40 77.54 -30.70
N SER A 11 42.47 78.35 -31.21
CA SER A 11 41.02 78.02 -31.19
C SER A 11 40.68 76.77 -32.00
N LEU A 12 41.31 76.60 -33.17
CA LEU A 12 41.14 75.41 -34.00
C LEU A 12 41.73 74.16 -33.32
N GLY A 13 42.89 74.30 -32.67
CA GLY A 13 43.51 73.21 -31.91
C GLY A 13 42.61 72.74 -30.75
N VAL A 14 42.10 73.67 -29.95
CA VAL A 14 41.17 73.37 -28.85
C VAL A 14 39.86 72.78 -29.38
N GLY A 15 39.29 73.34 -30.44
CA GLY A 15 38.07 72.81 -31.05
C GLY A 15 38.23 71.37 -31.54
N THR A 16 39.36 71.07 -32.19
CA THR A 16 39.67 69.72 -32.68
C THR A 16 39.88 68.73 -31.52
N TYR A 17 40.60 69.16 -30.48
CA TYR A 17 40.80 68.34 -29.28
C TYR A 17 39.48 68.02 -28.56
N LEU A 18 38.65 69.04 -28.32
CA LEU A 18 37.34 68.89 -27.68
C LEU A 18 36.40 67.98 -28.49
N TRP A 19 36.45 68.09 -29.82
CA TRP A 19 35.69 67.20 -30.70
C TRP A 19 36.15 65.74 -30.56
N LEU A 20 37.46 65.48 -30.64
CA LEU A 20 38.05 64.13 -30.52
C LEU A 20 37.79 63.48 -29.15
N THR A 21 37.88 64.24 -28.07
CA THR A 21 37.56 63.72 -26.73
C THR A 21 36.06 63.48 -26.55
N THR A 22 35.21 64.34 -27.12
CA THR A 22 33.76 64.19 -27.04
C THR A 22 33.31 62.93 -27.79
N THR A 23 33.81 62.70 -29.01
CA THR A 23 33.44 61.52 -29.80
C THR A 23 33.88 60.23 -29.11
N ARG A 24 35.13 60.18 -28.59
CA ARG A 24 35.61 59.03 -27.82
C ARG A 24 34.79 58.77 -26.55
N TRP A 25 34.42 59.83 -25.84
CA TRP A 25 33.61 59.70 -24.65
C TRP A 25 32.18 59.21 -24.97
N GLN A 26 31.59 59.67 -26.06
CA GLN A 26 30.29 59.19 -26.55
C GLN A 26 30.34 57.71 -26.93
N GLU A 27 31.36 57.28 -27.68
CA GLU A 27 31.57 55.88 -28.05
C GLU A 27 31.73 54.99 -26.80
N HIS A 28 32.55 55.42 -25.85
CA HIS A 28 32.76 54.67 -24.62
C HIS A 28 31.47 54.60 -23.79
N SER A 29 30.75 55.71 -23.65
CA SER A 29 29.50 55.75 -22.90
C SER A 29 28.44 54.85 -23.53
N ALA A 30 28.34 54.83 -24.86
CA ALA A 30 27.43 53.94 -25.58
C ALA A 30 27.80 52.46 -25.40
N ALA A 31 29.09 52.13 -25.41
CA ALA A 31 29.56 50.77 -25.16
C ALA A 31 29.21 50.29 -23.74
N TRP A 32 29.47 51.12 -22.72
CA TRP A 32 29.11 50.82 -21.32
C TRP A 32 27.61 50.68 -21.12
N GLU A 33 26.81 51.55 -21.74
CA GLU A 33 25.36 51.49 -21.64
C GLU A 33 24.81 50.22 -22.31
N SER A 34 25.38 49.81 -23.45
CA SER A 34 25.05 48.55 -24.11
C SER A 34 25.41 47.34 -23.23
N GLU A 35 26.57 47.36 -22.59
CA GLU A 35 27.01 46.26 -21.73
C GLU A 35 26.16 46.18 -20.46
N ALA A 36 25.86 47.32 -19.84
CA ALA A 36 24.98 47.40 -18.67
C ALA A 36 23.57 46.88 -18.97
N ARG A 37 23.00 47.24 -20.13
CA ARG A 37 21.72 46.66 -20.59
C ARG A 37 21.83 45.16 -20.81
N GLY A 38 22.92 44.70 -21.43
CA GLY A 38 23.16 43.27 -21.64
C GLY A 38 23.28 42.47 -20.34
N TYR A 39 23.90 43.03 -19.29
CA TYR A 39 23.92 42.40 -17.97
C TYR A 39 22.54 42.45 -17.29
N ALA A 40 21.81 43.56 -17.40
CA ALA A 40 20.46 43.67 -16.86
C ALA A 40 19.52 42.61 -17.47
N ASP A 41 19.58 42.42 -18.79
CA ASP A 41 18.79 41.40 -19.49
C ASP A 41 19.16 39.97 -19.04
N ARG A 42 20.46 39.70 -18.82
CA ARG A 42 20.92 38.40 -18.30
C ARG A 42 20.45 38.14 -16.88
N VAL A 43 20.52 39.14 -16.00
CA VAL A 43 20.02 39.03 -14.63
C VAL A 43 18.52 38.76 -14.65
N ALA A 44 17.75 39.51 -15.44
CA ALA A 44 16.32 39.29 -15.57
C ALA A 44 15.98 37.88 -16.11
N SER A 45 16.76 37.37 -17.06
CA SER A 45 16.61 35.99 -17.57
C SER A 45 16.92 34.94 -16.49
N LEU A 46 18.01 35.12 -15.75
CA LEU A 46 18.41 34.21 -14.69
C LEU A 46 17.41 34.20 -13.53
N ASP A 47 16.88 35.36 -13.15
CA ASP A 47 15.83 35.45 -12.12
C ASP A 47 14.56 34.72 -12.58
N ALA A 48 14.15 34.87 -13.84
CA ALA A 48 13.01 34.14 -14.40
C ALA A 48 13.24 32.62 -14.45
N GLU A 49 14.44 32.17 -14.81
CA GLU A 49 14.82 30.75 -14.77
C GLU A 49 14.83 30.19 -13.35
N LEU A 50 15.29 30.99 -12.37
CA LEU A 50 15.30 30.62 -10.96
C LEU A 50 13.87 30.46 -10.44
N ASP A 51 13.00 31.44 -10.69
CA ASP A 51 11.58 31.38 -10.31
C ASP A 51 10.87 30.18 -10.93
N ALA A 52 11.15 29.87 -12.20
CA ALA A 52 10.61 28.69 -12.88
C ALA A 52 11.11 27.39 -12.23
N THR A 53 12.40 27.30 -11.93
CA THR A 53 13.00 26.11 -11.31
C THR A 53 12.49 25.90 -9.88
N ASP A 54 12.28 26.98 -9.11
CA ASP A 54 11.71 26.89 -7.77
C ASP A 54 10.26 26.42 -7.80
N ALA A 55 9.46 26.91 -8.75
CA ALA A 55 8.10 26.43 -8.97
C ALA A 55 8.06 24.93 -9.34
N GLU A 56 8.97 24.47 -10.20
CA GLU A 56 9.11 23.04 -10.54
C GLU A 56 9.51 22.21 -9.32
N LEU A 57 10.43 22.72 -8.48
CA LEU A 57 10.84 22.05 -7.24
C LEU A 57 9.69 21.92 -6.24
N VAL A 58 8.89 22.98 -6.07
CA VAL A 58 7.69 22.95 -5.22
C VAL A 58 6.71 21.91 -5.74
N ALA A 59 6.40 21.93 -7.03
CA ALA A 59 5.49 20.95 -7.65
C ALA A 59 5.99 19.50 -7.49
N ALA A 60 7.29 19.26 -7.68
CA ALA A 60 7.89 17.94 -7.49
C ALA A 60 7.80 17.46 -6.03
N ARG A 61 8.00 18.36 -5.06
CA ARG A 61 7.85 18.05 -3.63
C ARG A 61 6.41 17.71 -3.26
N GLU A 62 5.44 18.44 -3.79
CA GLU A 62 4.01 18.15 -3.58
C GLU A 62 3.60 16.80 -4.19
N GLN A 63 4.08 16.50 -5.40
CA GLN A 63 3.87 15.20 -6.03
C GLN A 63 4.49 14.05 -5.22
N LEU A 64 5.71 14.25 -4.71
CA LEU A 64 6.36 13.27 -3.85
C LEU A 64 5.56 13.04 -2.56
N ALA A 65 5.13 14.11 -1.88
CA ALA A 65 4.33 14.01 -0.67
C ALA A 65 3.01 13.25 -0.92
N THR A 66 2.33 13.56 -2.03
CA THR A 66 1.11 12.86 -2.45
C THR A 66 1.35 11.38 -2.74
N ALA A 67 2.45 11.06 -3.45
CA ALA A 67 2.82 9.68 -3.75
C ALA A 67 3.16 8.90 -2.47
N THR A 68 3.90 9.51 -1.54
CA THR A 68 4.23 8.90 -0.24
C THR A 68 2.98 8.65 0.60
N ALA A 69 2.04 9.60 0.67
CA ALA A 69 0.77 9.41 1.36
C ALA A 69 0.00 8.23 0.77
N ARG A 70 -0.12 8.16 -0.57
CA ARG A 70 -0.81 7.06 -1.25
C ARG A 70 -0.13 5.70 -1.03
N ILE A 71 1.20 5.65 -0.99
CA ILE A 71 1.95 4.42 -0.67
C ILE A 71 1.64 3.98 0.77
N SER A 72 1.61 4.91 1.72
CA SER A 72 1.26 4.61 3.11
C SER A 72 -0.17 4.09 3.24
N ASP A 73 -1.13 4.72 2.56
CA ASP A 73 -2.53 4.28 2.56
C ASP A 73 -2.66 2.87 1.97
N LEU A 74 -1.97 2.58 0.87
CA LEU A 74 -1.99 1.26 0.23
C LEU A 74 -1.33 0.18 1.10
N ALA A 75 -0.29 0.54 1.86
CA ALA A 75 0.34 -0.35 2.82
C ALA A 75 -0.60 -0.69 3.98
N ASN A 76 -1.34 0.32 4.50
CA ASN A 76 -2.35 0.13 5.53
C ASN A 76 -3.52 -0.74 5.03
N GLU A 77 -4.02 -0.49 3.82
CA GLU A 77 -5.08 -1.30 3.19
C GLU A 77 -4.64 -2.75 3.01
N LYS A 78 -3.39 -2.98 2.57
CA LYS A 78 -2.84 -4.34 2.44
C LYS A 78 -2.73 -5.06 3.79
N ALA A 79 -2.35 -4.34 4.86
CA ALA A 79 -2.29 -4.91 6.20
C ALA A 79 -3.69 -5.31 6.69
N GLN A 80 -4.68 -4.41 6.54
CA GLN A 80 -6.06 -4.67 6.92
C GLN A 80 -6.66 -5.87 6.15
N LEU A 81 -6.48 -5.91 4.82
CA LEU A 81 -6.92 -7.04 4.00
C LEU A 81 -6.21 -8.34 4.38
N GLY A 82 -4.94 -8.27 4.82
CA GLY A 82 -4.21 -9.42 5.36
C GLY A 82 -4.87 -9.97 6.62
N ASP A 83 -5.18 -9.10 7.58
CA ASP A 83 -5.82 -9.47 8.85
C ASP A 83 -7.24 -10.02 8.63
N GLU A 84 -8.04 -9.38 7.78
CA GLU A 84 -9.39 -9.85 7.43
C GLU A 84 -9.37 -11.22 6.74
N ASN A 85 -8.36 -11.49 5.90
CA ASN A 85 -8.19 -12.79 5.26
C ASN A 85 -7.82 -13.87 6.29
N VAL A 86 -6.89 -13.59 7.21
CA VAL A 86 -6.52 -14.53 8.28
C VAL A 86 -7.73 -14.84 9.16
N ALA A 87 -8.50 -13.84 9.57
CA ALA A 87 -9.72 -14.03 10.35
C ALA A 87 -10.76 -14.88 9.59
N SER A 88 -10.96 -14.62 8.29
CA SER A 88 -11.86 -15.40 7.45
C SER A 88 -11.41 -16.85 7.29
N GLN A 89 -10.11 -17.09 7.14
CA GLN A 89 -9.54 -18.44 7.07
C GLN A 89 -9.74 -19.20 8.39
N GLN A 90 -9.48 -18.56 9.54
CA GLN A 90 -9.70 -19.18 10.84
C GLN A 90 -11.17 -19.55 11.05
N TYR A 91 -12.10 -18.67 10.65
CA TYR A 91 -13.53 -18.93 10.75
C TYR A 91 -13.96 -20.10 9.86
N LEU A 92 -13.48 -20.17 8.61
CA LEU A 92 -13.77 -21.28 7.71
C LEU A 92 -13.15 -22.60 8.20
N ASP A 93 -11.94 -22.57 8.74
CA ASP A 93 -11.28 -23.75 9.29
C ASP A 93 -12.02 -24.29 10.53
N TYR A 94 -12.43 -23.39 11.43
CA TYR A 94 -13.31 -23.71 12.55
C TYR A 94 -14.63 -24.34 12.09
N GLN A 95 -15.30 -23.74 11.10
CA GLN A 95 -16.54 -24.32 10.54
C GLN A 95 -16.32 -25.69 9.93
N ARG A 96 -15.20 -25.94 9.23
CA ARG A 96 -14.89 -27.26 8.67
C ARG A 96 -14.71 -28.29 9.77
N ARG A 97 -13.92 -27.99 10.79
CA ARG A 97 -13.70 -28.89 11.95
C ARG A 97 -15.00 -29.24 12.66
N VAL A 98 -15.83 -28.23 12.93
CA VAL A 98 -17.14 -28.45 13.58
C VAL A 98 -18.08 -29.27 12.69
N SER A 99 -18.11 -28.99 11.38
CA SER A 99 -18.97 -29.72 10.43
C SER A 99 -18.53 -31.18 10.26
N GLU A 100 -17.22 -31.43 10.19
CA GLU A 100 -16.65 -32.78 10.12
C GLU A 100 -16.96 -33.57 11.39
N ALA A 101 -16.73 -32.96 12.56
CA ALA A 101 -17.06 -33.57 13.85
C ALA A 101 -18.57 -33.84 14.01
N ALA A 102 -19.44 -32.92 13.59
CA ALA A 102 -20.88 -33.12 13.59
C ALA A 102 -21.32 -34.25 12.65
N GLY A 103 -20.67 -34.39 11.49
CA GLY A 103 -20.90 -35.51 10.57
C GLY A 103 -20.54 -36.86 11.20
N VAL A 104 -19.38 -36.95 11.85
CA VAL A 104 -18.94 -38.17 12.56
C VAL A 104 -19.92 -38.54 13.68
N VAL A 105 -20.37 -37.57 14.47
CA VAL A 105 -21.34 -37.79 15.54
C VAL A 105 -22.68 -38.27 15.00
N THR A 106 -23.18 -37.67 13.92
CA THR A 106 -24.47 -38.05 13.32
C THR A 106 -24.43 -39.49 12.81
N THR A 107 -23.37 -39.88 12.10
CA THR A 107 -23.19 -41.25 11.61
C THR A 107 -23.08 -42.23 12.77
N ALA A 108 -22.23 -41.96 13.76
CA ALA A 108 -22.01 -42.87 14.89
C ALA A 108 -23.27 -43.06 15.76
N LEU A 109 -24.07 -42.00 15.95
CA LEU A 109 -25.35 -42.10 16.65
C LEU A 109 -26.38 -42.88 15.85
N GLY A 110 -26.43 -42.70 14.52
CA GLY A 110 -27.27 -43.49 13.63
C GLY A 110 -26.96 -44.99 13.73
N ASP A 111 -25.69 -45.34 13.60
CA ASP A 111 -25.23 -46.74 13.67
C ASP A 111 -25.54 -47.36 15.05
N CYS A 112 -25.37 -46.61 16.14
CA CYS A 112 -25.73 -47.05 17.50
C CYS A 112 -27.24 -47.28 17.68
N VAL A 113 -28.09 -46.41 17.13
CA VAL A 113 -29.55 -46.56 17.19
C VAL A 113 -30.01 -47.78 16.37
N ASP A 114 -29.46 -47.95 15.17
CA ASP A 114 -29.79 -49.08 14.29
C ASP A 114 -29.35 -50.42 14.91
N ALA A 115 -28.15 -50.47 15.49
CA ALA A 115 -27.62 -51.65 16.16
C ALA A 115 -28.43 -52.00 17.43
N GLN A 116 -28.87 -51.01 18.21
CA GLN A 116 -29.77 -51.23 19.35
C GLN A 116 -31.15 -51.75 18.91
N SER A 117 -31.70 -51.22 17.81
CA SER A 117 -32.97 -51.69 17.24
C SER A 117 -32.89 -53.16 16.80
N GLN A 118 -31.78 -53.55 16.16
CA GLN A 118 -31.51 -54.95 15.82
C GLN A 118 -31.37 -55.84 17.06
N LEU A 119 -30.67 -55.37 18.10
CA LEU A 119 -30.53 -56.12 19.36
C LEU A 119 -31.89 -56.36 20.03
N ILE A 120 -32.78 -55.36 20.05
CA ILE A 120 -34.15 -55.51 20.56
C ILE A 120 -34.92 -56.57 19.76
N THR A 121 -34.73 -56.60 18.44
CA THR A 121 -35.36 -57.61 17.56
C THR A 121 -34.85 -59.02 17.87
N TYR A 122 -33.52 -59.20 18.00
CA TYR A 122 -32.92 -60.48 18.40
C TYR A 122 -33.41 -60.96 19.77
N LEU A 123 -33.53 -60.04 20.74
CA LEU A 123 -34.04 -60.34 22.08
C LEU A 123 -35.54 -60.61 22.12
N GLY A 124 -36.30 -60.23 21.08
CA GLY A 124 -37.71 -60.56 20.91
C GLY A 124 -37.95 -61.97 20.34
N ASP A 125 -36.97 -62.52 19.62
CA ASP A 125 -37.05 -63.81 18.94
C ASP A 125 -35.98 -64.81 19.45
N ARG A 126 -35.86 -64.92 20.78
CA ARG A 126 -34.78 -65.68 21.46
C ARG A 126 -34.73 -67.18 21.16
N GLY A 127 -35.78 -67.75 20.56
CA GLY A 127 -35.82 -69.17 20.19
C GLY A 127 -35.05 -69.49 18.90
N SER A 128 -34.69 -68.47 18.13
CA SER A 128 -34.12 -68.58 16.78
C SER A 128 -32.60 -68.40 16.73
N TYR A 129 -31.99 -67.96 17.82
CA TYR A 129 -30.60 -67.49 17.87
C TYR A 129 -29.81 -68.11 19.04
N ASP A 130 -28.50 -68.27 18.84
CA ASP A 130 -27.58 -68.74 19.87
C ASP A 130 -27.35 -67.67 20.96
N ALA A 131 -27.33 -68.08 22.23
CA ALA A 131 -27.13 -67.18 23.35
C ALA A 131 -25.75 -66.49 23.33
N ASP A 132 -24.70 -67.21 22.91
CA ASP A 132 -23.33 -66.70 22.86
C ASP A 132 -23.15 -65.67 21.73
N ASP A 133 -23.92 -65.80 20.64
CA ASP A 133 -23.92 -64.85 19.53
C ASP A 133 -24.66 -63.55 19.90
N VAL A 134 -25.78 -63.66 20.63
CA VAL A 134 -26.54 -62.49 21.12
C VAL A 134 -25.71 -61.69 22.13
N GLU A 135 -24.96 -62.37 23.02
CA GLU A 135 -24.13 -61.69 24.01
C GLU A 135 -22.91 -60.98 23.38
N ARG A 136 -22.28 -61.59 22.36
CA ARG A 136 -21.25 -60.92 21.55
C ARG A 136 -21.80 -59.68 20.84
N PHE A 137 -22.95 -59.81 20.17
CA PHE A 137 -23.57 -58.69 19.48
C PHE A 137 -23.95 -57.55 20.44
N ALA A 138 -24.47 -57.87 21.63
CA ALA A 138 -24.75 -56.87 22.66
C ALA A 138 -23.49 -56.10 23.10
N SER A 139 -22.35 -56.78 23.27
CA SER A 139 -21.06 -56.15 23.58
C SER A 139 -20.55 -55.25 22.44
N ASP A 140 -20.77 -55.66 21.19
CA ASP A 140 -20.39 -54.87 20.00
C ASP A 140 -21.24 -53.61 19.89
N VAL A 141 -22.55 -53.71 20.09
CA VAL A 141 -23.49 -52.58 20.16
C VAL A 141 -23.09 -51.61 21.27
N GLU A 142 -22.77 -52.09 22.47
CA GLU A 142 -22.34 -51.24 23.58
C GLU A 142 -21.04 -50.51 23.26
N THR A 143 -20.09 -51.18 22.60
CA THR A 143 -18.82 -50.58 22.17
C THR A 143 -19.03 -49.49 21.13
N LEU A 144 -19.88 -49.74 20.14
CA LEU A 144 -20.26 -48.76 19.11
C LEU A 144 -20.93 -47.52 19.73
N CYS A 145 -21.88 -47.73 20.63
CA CYS A 145 -22.58 -46.64 21.32
C CYS A 145 -21.67 -45.82 22.25
N ARG A 146 -20.69 -46.46 22.92
CA ARG A 146 -19.66 -45.74 23.69
C ARG A 146 -18.76 -44.87 22.80
N GLN A 147 -18.42 -45.36 21.62
CA GLN A 147 -17.64 -44.57 20.65
C GLN A 147 -18.42 -43.36 20.14
N ALA A 148 -19.73 -43.54 19.84
CA ALA A 148 -20.62 -42.44 19.46
C ALA A 148 -20.74 -41.37 20.57
N SER A 149 -20.93 -41.80 21.83
CA SER A 149 -20.97 -40.88 22.97
C SER A 149 -19.67 -40.10 23.12
N LYS A 150 -18.51 -40.78 22.98
CA LYS A 150 -17.20 -40.12 23.08
C LYS A 150 -16.98 -39.11 21.94
N ALA A 151 -17.43 -39.42 20.72
CA ALA A 151 -17.38 -38.49 19.60
C ALA A 151 -18.25 -37.25 19.86
N ASN A 152 -19.43 -37.43 20.48
CA ASN A 152 -20.30 -36.33 20.88
C ASN A 152 -19.68 -35.46 21.98
N ASP A 153 -19.07 -36.08 23.00
CA ASP A 153 -18.36 -35.35 24.07
C ASP A 153 -17.19 -34.52 23.53
N GLN A 154 -16.49 -35.05 22.51
CA GLN A 154 -15.41 -34.34 21.83
C GLN A 154 -15.97 -33.11 21.07
N LEU A 155 -17.09 -33.27 20.35
CA LEU A 155 -17.75 -32.17 19.65
C LEU A 155 -18.25 -31.09 20.63
N GLN A 156 -18.85 -31.47 21.76
CA GLN A 156 -19.30 -30.50 22.76
C GLN A 156 -18.14 -29.65 23.31
N LYS A 157 -16.98 -30.26 23.56
CA LYS A 157 -15.77 -29.52 23.98
C LYS A 157 -15.22 -28.58 22.92
N GLU A 158 -15.43 -28.88 21.64
CA GLU A 158 -15.03 -28.01 20.52
C GLU A 158 -15.99 -26.83 20.34
N LEU A 159 -17.27 -26.97 20.74
CA LEU A 159 -18.29 -25.91 20.70
C LEU A 159 -18.26 -24.98 21.91
N GLU A 160 -17.71 -25.42 23.03
CA GLU A 160 -17.57 -24.65 24.28
C GLU A 160 -16.29 -23.78 24.33
N GLN A 161 -15.40 -23.94 23.35
CA GLN A 161 -14.16 -23.14 23.18
C GLN A 161 -14.40 -21.93 22.27
#